data_AF-A0A7C1I069-F1
#
_entry.id   AF-A0A7C1I069-F1
#
_cell.length_a   1.000
_cell.length_b   1.000
_cell.length_c   1.000
_cell.angle_alpha   90.00
_cell.angle_beta   90.00
_cell.angle_gamma   90.00
#
_symmetry.space_group_name_H-M   'P 1'
#
loop_
_entity.id
_entity.type
_entity.pdbx_description
1 polymer ?
#
loop_
_entity_poly.entity_id
_entity_poly.type
_entity_poly.pdbx_seq_one_letter_code
_entity_poly.pdbx_strand_id
1 'polypeptide(L)' 'MSRIGILPISIPQGVTVDVDKNNMVTVKGPLGELKQQV' A
#
# COMPACT_ATOMS: atom_id res chain seq x y z
N MET A 1 -7.61 -20.38 2.67
CA MET A 1 -6.75 -19.30 2.13
C MET A 1 -7.59 -18.45 1.18
N SER A 2 -7.68 -17.15 1.42
CA SER A 2 -8.52 -16.25 0.61
C SER A 2 -7.86 -16.01 -0.76
N ARG A 3 -8.65 -16.08 -1.84
CA ARG A 3 -8.16 -15.88 -3.23
C ARG A 3 -7.70 -14.45 -3.49
N ILE A 4 -8.16 -13.49 -2.68
CA ILE A 4 -7.90 -12.05 -2.86
C ILE A 4 -6.52 -11.66 -2.32
N GLY A 5 -6.08 -12.25 -1.20
CA GLY A 5 -4.80 -11.91 -0.58
C GLY A 5 -3.56 -12.45 -1.31
N ILE A 6 -3.74 -13.32 -2.31
CA ILE A 6 -2.67 -13.87 -3.15
C ILE A 6 -2.50 -13.04 -4.44
N LEU A 7 -3.52 -12.27 -4.84
CA LEU A 7 -3.47 -11.53 -6.09
C LEU A 7 -2.55 -10.31 -5.92
N PRO A 8 -1.47 -10.21 -6.70
CA PRO A 8 -0.60 -9.04 -6.67
C PRO A 8 -1.36 -7.82 -7.21
N ILE A 9 -1.22 -6.68 -6.52
CA ILE A 9 -1.75 -5.39 -6.94
C ILE A 9 -0.69 -4.61 -7.73
N SER A 10 -1.08 -4.10 -8.90
CA SER A 10 -0.20 -3.26 -9.72
C SER A 10 -0.13 -1.84 -9.14
N ILE A 11 1.06 -1.44 -8.70
CA ILE A 11 1.33 -0.08 -8.20
C ILE A 11 1.58 0.85 -9.40
N PRO A 12 0.80 1.93 -9.58
CA PRO A 12 1.01 2.88 -10.68
C PRO A 12 2.32 3.66 -10.49
N GLN A 13 2.94 4.08 -11.60
CA GLN A 13 4.11 4.96 -11.57
C GLN A 13 3.76 6.29 -10.88
N GLY A 14 4.53 6.68 -9.86
CA GLY A 14 4.27 7.87 -9.05
C GLY A 14 3.58 7.59 -7.71
N VAL A 15 3.30 6.31 -7.39
CA VAL A 15 2.83 5.90 -6.06
C VAL A 15 3.98 5.27 -5.28
N THR A 16 4.32 5.86 -4.13
CA THR A 16 5.31 5.31 -3.19
C THR A 16 4.59 4.63 -2.04
N VAL A 17 4.95 3.38 -1.76
CA VAL A 17 4.37 2.61 -0.65
C VAL A 17 5.48 2.31 0.35
N ASP A 18 5.36 2.90 1.54
CA ASP A 18 6.25 2.65 2.66
C ASP A 18 5.53 1.71 3.64
N VAL A 19 6.17 0.59 3.99
CA VAL A 19 5.66 -0.36 4.98
C VAL A 19 6.59 -0.33 6.18
N ASP A 20 6.11 0.25 7.29
CA ASP A 20 6.87 0.29 8.53
C ASP A 20 6.81 -1.04 9.28
N LYS A 21 7.79 -1.25 10.17
CA LYS A 21 7.90 -2.46 11.02
C LYS A 21 6.69 -2.69 11.94
N ASN A 22 5.87 -1.66 12.14
CA ASN A 22 4.62 -1.73 12.91
C ASN A 22 3.40 -2.02 12.02
N ASN A 23 3.61 -2.57 10.82
CA ASN A 23 2.59 -2.79 9.79
C ASN A 23 1.80 -1.52 9.40
N MET A 24 2.43 -0.35 9.55
CA MET A 24 1.83 0.90 9.11
C MET A 24 2.17 1.09 7.65
N VAL A 25 1.15 1.06 6.80
CA VAL A 25 1.29 1.24 5.36
C VAL A 25 0.99 2.70 5.04
N THR A 26 1.99 3.41 4.56
CA THR A 26 1.85 4.77 4.05
C THR A 26 1.92 4.74 2.53
N VAL A 27 0.88 5.22 1.87
CA VAL A 27 0.80 5.30 0.40
C VAL A 27 0.81 6.78 0.01
N LYS A 28 1.87 7.21 -0.65
CA LYS A 28 2.00 8.56 -1.19
C LYS A 28 1.72 8.55 -2.68
N GLY A 29 0.78 9.37 -3.14
CA GLY A 29 0.44 9.48 -4.55
C GLY A 29 0.27 10.93 -4.99
N PRO A 30 -0.03 11.17 -6.28
CA PRO A 30 -0.14 12.51 -6.86
C PRO A 30 -1.27 13.37 -6.27
N LEU A 31 -2.24 12.74 -5.60
CA LEU A 31 -3.41 13.41 -5.02
C LEU A 31 -3.36 13.51 -3.49
N GLY A 32 -2.27 13.07 -2.85
CA GLY A 32 -2.09 13.12 -1.39
C GLY A 32 -1.47 11.87 -0.79
N GLU A 33 -1.45 11.81 0.54
CA GLU A 33 -0.90 10.69 1.31
C GLU A 33 -2.04 9.98 2.07
N LEU A 34 -2.05 8.64 2.02
CA LEU A 34 -2.95 7.79 2.79
C LEU A 34 -2.13 6.96 3.78
N LYS A 35 -2.65 6.76 4.99
CA LYS A 35 -2.03 5.94 6.02
C LYS A 35 -3.05 4.93 6.51
N GLN A 36 -2.72 3.65 6.39
CA GLN A 36 -3.55 2.56 6.88
C GLN A 36 -2.71 1.67 7.80
N GLN A 37 -3.21 1.43 9.01
CA GLN A 37 -2.63 0.46 9.92
C GLN A 37 -3.25 -0.92 9.65
N VAL A 38 -2.40 -1.93 9.50
CA VAL A 38 -2.80 -3.31 9.14
C VAL A 38 -2.41 -4.31 10.22
#